data_AF-A0A2V5IFX4-F1
#
_entry.id   AF-A0A2V5IFX4-F1
#
_cell.length_a   1.000
_cell.length_b   1.000
_cell.length_c   1.000
_cell.angle_alpha   90.00
_cell.angle_beta   90.00
_cell.angle_gamma   90.00
#
_symmetry.space_group_name_H-M   'P 1'
#
loop_
_entity.id
_entity.type
_entity.pdbx_description
1 polymer ?
#
loop_
_entity_poly.entity_id
_entity_poly.type
_entity_poly.pdbx_seq_one_letter_code
_entity_poly.pdbx_strand_id
1 'polypeptide(L)'
;MKTTLPLLGEQSISLEDALADDDNILHRLDYPQKKEEFWLHLRSHRSEIEELVSFHLRAKHCQVADEANWLFGSYNVCIPVYVNPPSEQTVLVRIPLPFKIGEINNPGNVDEKLRCEVATYIWIHENCPTVPIPSLYGFAFPDGQTFAEASSVPFLSRFQWRITRTIRSLLGFPTTCPYVGLRRSNLLKTGYMIISYVNKGQMLSNSWAQYLLDDKSRRQNLFRGLANIMVTLNRTQLPKIGSLTLDNDGLIGLTNRPLTLRLQTFENEGIPTIPRALTYQAVEPYILDLLQCHDNRIYYQPNAVHNLKDGQEQFASLTMMRGLLHQFVSRRYRDGPFMLTLTDLHPSNIFVDEDWHITSLIDLEWACSFPAELQTPPYWLSGRPIDDIEHGEHLQTFEEIINEFMDIFEEQEQNLQGSNAFQAQIMKQCWKRGSFWYFQAAHSPKGLCRVFNEHIQRRFCEEHCTQRVFDRTVSPYWRAGAEDFIQKKLKEEAEYKDRLKERFDEFDNNDDLHF
;
A
#
# COMPACT_ATOMS: atom_id res chain seq x y z
N MET A 1 -32.33 19.12 -4.94
CA MET A 1 -31.51 17.89 -4.84
C MET A 1 -30.62 18.05 -3.62
N LYS A 2 -30.20 16.98 -2.92
CA LYS A 2 -29.14 17.12 -1.90
C LYS A 2 -27.87 17.49 -2.66
N THR A 3 -27.23 18.61 -2.33
CA THR A 3 -25.95 19.02 -2.92
C THR A 3 -24.90 17.95 -2.64
N THR A 4 -24.25 17.48 -3.69
CA THR A 4 -23.13 16.55 -3.60
C THR A 4 -21.93 17.14 -4.32
N LEU A 5 -20.74 16.94 -3.73
CA LEU A 5 -19.49 17.38 -4.35
C LEU A 5 -18.74 16.19 -4.94
N PRO A 6 -18.03 16.38 -6.05
CA PRO A 6 -17.22 15.33 -6.66
C PRO A 6 -16.03 14.97 -5.78
N LEU A 7 -15.77 13.67 -5.63
CA LEU A 7 -14.53 13.12 -5.13
C LEU A 7 -13.70 12.57 -6.29
N LEU A 8 -12.47 12.14 -6.00
CA LEU A 8 -11.62 11.51 -6.99
C LEU A 8 -12.27 10.23 -7.54
N GLY A 9 -12.47 10.18 -8.86
CA GLY A 9 -13.13 9.05 -9.53
C GLY A 9 -14.58 9.40 -9.91
N GLU A 10 -15.46 8.41 -9.95
CA GLU A 10 -16.90 8.59 -10.22
C GLU A 10 -17.72 8.71 -8.91
N GLN A 11 -17.05 9.01 -7.80
CA GLN A 11 -17.69 9.14 -6.49
C GLN A 11 -18.10 10.59 -6.25
N SER A 12 -19.23 10.78 -5.58
CA SER A 12 -19.62 12.06 -5.01
C SER A 12 -19.98 11.85 -3.55
N ILE A 13 -19.92 12.92 -2.75
CA ILE A 13 -20.22 12.86 -1.32
C ILE A 13 -21.22 13.96 -0.96
N SER A 14 -22.21 13.61 -0.14
CA SER A 14 -23.14 14.58 0.42
C SER A 14 -22.52 15.29 1.63
N LEU A 15 -23.03 16.46 1.99
CA LEU A 15 -22.57 17.15 3.20
C LEU A 15 -22.78 16.30 4.45
N GLU A 16 -23.88 15.55 4.53
CA GLU A 16 -24.20 14.66 5.65
C GLU A 16 -23.14 13.57 5.82
N ASP A 17 -22.79 12.90 4.71
CA ASP A 17 -21.75 11.86 4.72
C ASP A 17 -20.37 12.46 4.99
N ALA A 18 -20.07 13.64 4.43
CA ALA A 18 -18.79 14.32 4.62
C ALA A 18 -18.56 14.75 6.07
N LEU A 19 -19.62 15.14 6.79
CA LEU A 19 -19.56 15.51 8.21
C LEU A 19 -19.43 14.29 9.13
N ALA A 20 -19.77 13.10 8.64
CA ALA A 20 -19.71 11.84 9.37
C ALA A 20 -18.45 11.01 9.07
N ASP A 21 -17.65 11.37 8.05
CA ASP A 21 -16.45 10.63 7.68
C ASP A 21 -15.23 11.00 8.56
N ASP A 22 -14.49 9.99 8.98
CA ASP A 22 -13.24 10.11 9.73
C ASP A 22 -12.06 10.58 8.86
N ASP A 23 -12.17 10.53 7.52
CA ASP A 23 -11.17 11.10 6.60
C ASP A 23 -11.24 12.63 6.57
N ASN A 24 -10.13 13.24 6.20
CA ASN A 24 -10.09 14.64 5.83
C ASN A 24 -10.74 14.86 4.45
N ILE A 25 -12.06 14.91 4.42
CA ILE A 25 -12.86 15.13 3.20
C ILE A 25 -12.51 16.45 2.51
N LEU A 26 -12.22 17.53 3.25
CA LEU A 26 -11.77 18.80 2.65
C LEU A 26 -10.56 18.59 1.73
N HIS A 27 -9.57 17.82 2.20
CA HIS A 27 -8.40 17.48 1.39
C HIS A 27 -8.75 16.62 0.16
N ARG A 28 -9.72 15.70 0.30
CA ARG A 28 -10.19 14.84 -0.80
C ARG A 28 -10.97 15.59 -1.87
N LEU A 29 -11.68 16.67 -1.50
CA LEU A 29 -12.44 17.54 -2.41
C LEU A 29 -11.55 18.35 -3.37
N ASP A 30 -10.24 18.45 -3.10
CA ASP A 30 -9.28 19.09 -4.01
C ASP A 30 -8.78 18.16 -5.12
N TYR A 31 -8.91 16.84 -4.95
CA TYR A 31 -8.34 15.87 -5.89
C TYR A 31 -8.93 15.94 -7.31
N PRO A 32 -10.24 16.18 -7.54
CA PRO A 32 -10.77 16.29 -8.90
C PRO A 32 -10.09 17.38 -9.73
N GLN A 33 -9.90 18.58 -9.15
CA GLN A 33 -9.21 19.68 -9.83
C GLN A 33 -7.73 19.34 -10.08
N LYS A 34 -7.02 18.83 -9.06
CA LYS A 34 -5.61 18.43 -9.21
C LYS A 34 -5.42 17.32 -10.26
N LYS A 35 -6.41 16.42 -10.38
CA LYS A 35 -6.45 15.41 -11.44
C LYS A 35 -6.60 16.07 -12.80
N GLU A 36 -7.55 16.98 -12.99
CA GLU A 36 -7.73 17.66 -14.28
C GLU A 36 -6.46 18.40 -14.73
N GLU A 37 -5.82 19.15 -13.83
CA GLU A 37 -4.55 19.83 -14.09
C GLU A 37 -3.45 18.85 -14.52
N PHE A 38 -3.35 17.69 -13.84
CA PHE A 38 -2.38 16.66 -14.19
C PHE A 38 -2.71 15.98 -15.53
N TRP A 39 -3.98 15.80 -15.87
CA TRP A 39 -4.40 15.23 -17.16
C TRP A 39 -4.04 16.17 -18.31
N LEU A 40 -4.26 17.48 -18.14
CA LEU A 40 -3.82 18.48 -19.12
C LEU A 40 -2.31 18.46 -19.31
N HIS A 41 -1.55 18.31 -18.22
CA HIS A 41 -0.10 18.13 -18.29
C HIS A 41 0.27 16.89 -19.12
N LEU A 42 -0.27 15.71 -18.80
CA LEU A 42 0.02 14.48 -19.54
C LEU A 42 -0.42 14.55 -21.01
N ARG A 43 -1.58 15.16 -21.29
CA ARG A 43 -2.07 15.39 -22.65
C ARG A 43 -1.09 16.22 -23.48
N SER A 44 -0.54 17.27 -22.89
CA SER A 44 0.46 18.11 -23.57
C SER A 44 1.80 17.40 -23.82
N HIS A 45 2.07 16.28 -23.14
CA HIS A 45 3.32 15.50 -23.27
C HIS A 45 3.09 14.13 -23.98
N ARG A 46 1.98 13.93 -24.70
CA ARG A 46 1.68 12.67 -25.41
C ARG A 46 2.80 12.21 -26.34
N SER A 47 3.35 13.09 -27.18
CA SER A 47 4.42 12.73 -28.12
C SER A 47 5.70 12.30 -27.40
N GLU A 48 5.95 12.82 -26.20
CA GLU A 48 7.10 12.42 -25.39
C GLU A 48 6.87 11.04 -24.76
N ILE A 49 5.62 10.72 -24.39
CA ILE A 49 5.23 9.38 -23.95
C ILE A 49 5.41 8.35 -25.09
N GLU A 50 5.16 8.75 -26.34
CA GLU A 50 5.44 7.89 -27.49
C GLU A 50 6.94 7.71 -27.72
N GLU A 51 7.72 8.79 -27.61
CA GLU A 51 9.18 8.75 -27.77
C GLU A 51 9.85 7.90 -26.68
N LEU A 52 9.43 8.02 -25.41
CA LEU A 52 9.99 7.21 -24.33
C LEU A 52 9.73 5.73 -24.55
N VAL A 53 8.52 5.35 -24.99
CA VAL A 53 8.21 3.94 -25.26
C VAL A 53 8.98 3.43 -26.47
N SER A 54 9.06 4.24 -27.53
CA SER A 54 9.86 3.95 -28.72
C SER A 54 11.33 3.71 -28.35
N PHE A 55 11.90 4.52 -27.46
CA PHE A 55 13.26 4.34 -26.98
C PHE A 55 13.44 3.02 -26.23
N HIS A 56 12.63 2.76 -25.20
CA HIS A 56 12.80 1.58 -24.34
C HIS A 56 12.59 0.27 -25.10
N LEU A 57 11.60 0.22 -25.99
CA LEU A 57 11.25 -0.97 -26.77
C LEU A 57 11.91 -1.05 -28.14
N ARG A 58 12.68 -0.02 -28.53
CA ARG A 58 13.28 0.13 -29.87
C ARG A 58 12.23 0.04 -30.98
N ALA A 59 11.03 0.54 -30.71
CA ALA A 59 9.92 0.51 -31.64
C ALA A 59 10.03 1.65 -32.67
N LYS A 60 9.58 1.41 -33.89
CA LYS A 60 9.61 2.40 -34.97
C LYS A 60 8.53 3.45 -34.81
N HIS A 61 7.37 3.03 -34.31
CA HIS A 61 6.21 3.88 -34.13
C HIS A 61 5.47 3.45 -32.85
N CYS A 62 5.08 4.43 -32.06
CA CYS A 62 4.29 4.25 -30.86
C CYS A 62 3.12 5.21 -30.91
N GLN A 63 1.97 4.79 -30.41
CA GLN A 63 0.77 5.61 -30.35
C GLN A 63 0.16 5.51 -28.97
N VAL A 64 0.03 6.64 -28.28
CA VAL A 64 -0.69 6.72 -27.00
C VAL A 64 -2.18 6.48 -27.26
N ALA A 65 -2.80 5.63 -26.45
CA ALA A 65 -4.23 5.36 -26.54
C ALA A 65 -5.05 6.61 -26.18
N ASP A 66 -6.29 6.66 -26.68
CA ASP A 66 -7.24 7.71 -26.33
C ASP A 66 -7.42 7.82 -24.82
N GLU A 67 -7.67 9.04 -24.33
CA GLU A 67 -7.82 9.33 -22.90
C GLU A 67 -8.94 8.54 -22.24
N ALA A 68 -9.97 8.17 -22.98
CA ALA A 68 -11.04 7.31 -22.50
C ALA A 68 -10.55 5.91 -22.08
N ASN A 69 -9.39 5.49 -22.57
CA ASN A 69 -8.75 4.21 -22.26
C ASN A 69 -7.64 4.34 -21.21
N TRP A 70 -7.37 5.55 -20.69
CA TRP A 70 -6.37 5.72 -19.65
C TRP A 70 -6.89 5.12 -18.35
N LEU A 71 -6.08 4.22 -17.77
CA LEU A 71 -6.44 3.54 -16.54
C LEU A 71 -6.02 4.40 -15.35
N PHE A 72 -6.90 4.51 -14.38
CA PHE A 72 -6.71 5.35 -13.20
C PHE A 72 -6.78 4.54 -11.92
N GLY A 73 -5.67 4.47 -11.18
CA GLY A 73 -5.61 3.87 -9.85
C GLY A 73 -5.55 4.92 -8.75
N SER A 74 -5.38 4.47 -7.51
CA SER A 74 -5.33 5.36 -6.33
C SER A 74 -4.10 6.28 -6.31
N TYR A 75 -2.95 5.83 -6.83
CA TYR A 75 -1.66 6.55 -6.76
C TYR A 75 -0.94 6.67 -8.09
N ASN A 76 -1.47 6.08 -9.16
CA ASN A 76 -0.84 6.08 -10.47
C ASN A 76 -1.89 6.22 -11.56
N VAL A 77 -1.49 6.86 -12.66
CA VAL A 77 -2.15 6.72 -13.95
C VAL A 77 -1.37 5.73 -14.80
N CYS A 78 -2.09 4.86 -15.50
CA CYS A 78 -1.51 3.88 -16.42
C CYS A 78 -2.02 4.19 -17.82
N ILE A 79 -1.12 4.65 -18.70
CA ILE A 79 -1.44 5.06 -20.06
C ILE A 79 -1.09 3.91 -21.02
N PRO A 80 -2.06 3.30 -21.71
CA PRO A 80 -1.77 2.32 -22.73
C PRO A 80 -1.07 2.96 -23.94
N VAL A 81 -0.05 2.29 -24.45
CA VAL A 81 0.68 2.70 -25.66
C VAL A 81 0.79 1.51 -26.60
N TYR A 82 0.26 1.69 -27.81
CA TYR A 82 0.33 0.71 -28.89
C TYR A 82 1.72 0.77 -29.55
N VAL A 83 2.34 -0.39 -29.74
CA VAL A 83 3.73 -0.49 -30.20
C VAL A 83 3.75 -1.07 -31.61
N ASN A 84 4.28 -0.31 -32.58
CA ASN A 84 4.28 -0.64 -34.01
C ASN A 84 2.90 -1.05 -34.56
N PRO A 85 1.84 -0.22 -34.41
CA PRO A 85 0.53 -0.54 -34.95
C PRO A 85 0.61 -0.83 -36.47
N PRO A 86 -0.12 -1.83 -37.00
CA PRO A 86 -1.27 -2.51 -36.37
C PRO A 86 -0.93 -3.74 -35.50
N SER A 87 0.29 -3.87 -34.97
CA SER A 87 0.61 -4.92 -34.00
C SER A 87 -0.30 -4.89 -32.77
N GLU A 88 -0.58 -6.07 -32.20
CA GLU A 88 -1.32 -6.23 -30.95
C GLU A 88 -0.48 -5.91 -29.69
N GLN A 89 0.81 -5.59 -29.87
CA GLN A 89 1.68 -5.30 -28.73
C GLN A 89 1.28 -3.98 -28.06
N THR A 90 0.87 -4.08 -26.79
CA THR A 90 0.50 -2.94 -25.94
C THR A 90 1.32 -2.97 -24.65
N VAL A 91 1.81 -1.81 -24.24
CA VAL A 91 2.45 -1.61 -22.93
C VAL A 91 1.71 -0.54 -22.13
N LEU A 92 1.92 -0.54 -20.82
CA LEU A 92 1.42 0.49 -19.93
C LEU A 92 2.57 1.38 -19.47
N VAL A 93 2.43 2.68 -19.67
CA VAL A 93 3.27 3.70 -19.03
C VAL A 93 2.59 4.10 -17.73
N ARG A 94 3.17 3.64 -16.62
CA ARG A 94 2.70 3.91 -15.26
C ARG A 94 3.41 5.14 -14.72
N ILE A 95 2.64 6.14 -14.32
CA ILE A 95 3.13 7.44 -13.85
C ILE A 95 2.50 7.72 -12.47
N PRO A 96 3.28 8.01 -11.42
CA PRO A 96 2.74 8.37 -10.12
C PRO A 96 1.90 9.65 -10.17
N LEU A 97 0.95 9.77 -9.25
CA LEU A 97 0.10 10.95 -9.07
C LEU A 97 0.68 11.83 -7.94
N PRO A 98 1.43 12.92 -8.22
CA PRO A 98 2.12 13.69 -7.19
C PRO A 98 1.19 14.24 -6.11
N PHE A 99 -0.05 14.59 -6.48
CA PHE A 99 -1.08 15.12 -5.60
C PHE A 99 -1.73 14.08 -4.66
N LYS A 100 -1.47 12.78 -4.88
CA LYS A 100 -1.99 11.68 -4.05
C LYS A 100 -0.95 11.09 -3.10
N ILE A 101 0.33 11.27 -3.42
CA ILE A 101 1.45 10.68 -2.68
C ILE A 101 2.14 11.68 -1.75
N GLY A 102 1.66 12.92 -1.68
CA GLY A 102 2.19 13.94 -0.78
C GLY A 102 3.44 14.66 -1.27
N GLU A 103 3.69 14.73 -2.58
CA GLU A 103 4.88 15.40 -3.11
C GLU A 103 4.97 16.88 -2.72
N ILE A 104 3.83 17.57 -2.60
CA ILE A 104 3.78 18.98 -2.19
C ILE A 104 4.18 19.14 -0.72
N ASN A 105 3.68 18.24 0.14
CA ASN A 105 3.87 18.34 1.59
C ASN A 105 5.19 17.69 2.05
N ASN A 106 5.70 16.70 1.32
CA ASN A 106 6.94 16.00 1.57
C ASN A 106 7.70 15.70 0.25
N PRO A 107 8.44 16.69 -0.30
CA PRO A 107 9.14 16.55 -1.58
C PRO A 107 10.07 15.33 -1.63
N GLY A 108 10.05 14.61 -2.75
CA GLY A 108 10.77 13.34 -2.96
C GLY A 108 9.93 12.08 -2.73
N ASN A 109 8.65 12.19 -2.39
CA ASN A 109 7.75 11.04 -2.24
C ASN A 109 7.51 10.32 -3.57
N VAL A 110 7.49 11.05 -4.70
CA VAL A 110 7.44 10.47 -6.05
C VAL A 110 8.65 9.57 -6.29
N ASP A 111 9.84 10.08 -6.01
CA ASP A 111 11.11 9.37 -6.21
C ASP A 111 11.22 8.16 -5.28
N GLU A 112 10.90 8.33 -3.99
CA GLU A 112 10.88 7.27 -2.98
C GLU A 112 9.97 6.11 -3.41
N LYS A 113 8.72 6.41 -3.79
CA LYS A 113 7.74 5.42 -4.25
C LYS A 113 8.22 4.66 -5.47
N LEU A 114 8.66 5.37 -6.52
CA LEU A 114 9.11 4.75 -7.76
C LEU A 114 10.33 3.84 -7.53
N ARG A 115 11.28 4.26 -6.70
CA ARG A 115 12.45 3.45 -6.36
C ARG A 115 12.07 2.18 -5.62
N CYS A 116 11.07 2.24 -4.73
CA CYS A 116 10.55 1.07 -4.05
C CYS A 116 9.84 0.10 -4.99
N GLU A 117 8.97 0.62 -5.87
CA GLU A 117 8.21 -0.19 -6.81
C GLU A 117 9.12 -0.92 -7.81
N VAL A 118 10.04 -0.18 -8.44
CA VAL A 118 11.02 -0.74 -9.38
C VAL A 118 11.90 -1.79 -8.71
N ALA A 119 12.41 -1.50 -7.50
CA ALA A 119 13.25 -2.46 -6.78
C ALA A 119 12.49 -3.75 -6.47
N THR A 120 11.21 -3.66 -6.12
CA THR A 120 10.35 -4.82 -5.87
C THR A 120 10.14 -5.65 -7.13
N TYR A 121 9.84 -5.01 -8.28
CA TYR A 121 9.70 -5.73 -9.56
C TYR A 121 10.98 -6.51 -9.91
N ILE A 122 12.14 -5.86 -9.81
CA ILE A 122 13.43 -6.50 -10.14
C ILE A 122 13.73 -7.63 -9.15
N TRP A 123 13.53 -7.39 -7.85
CA TRP A 123 13.82 -8.38 -6.82
C TRP A 123 12.94 -9.63 -6.98
N ILE A 124 11.64 -9.47 -7.21
CA ILE A 124 10.72 -10.59 -7.42
C ILE A 124 11.09 -11.35 -8.70
N HIS A 125 11.42 -10.64 -9.78
CA HIS A 125 11.83 -11.29 -11.03
C HIS A 125 13.10 -12.14 -10.85
N GLU A 126 14.10 -11.64 -10.12
CA GLU A 126 15.38 -12.33 -9.92
C GLU A 126 15.30 -13.45 -8.87
N ASN A 127 14.52 -13.29 -7.80
CA ASN A 127 14.51 -14.20 -6.65
C ASN A 127 13.27 -15.12 -6.61
N CYS A 128 12.18 -14.72 -7.25
CA CYS A 128 10.87 -15.38 -7.19
C CYS A 128 10.21 -15.46 -8.58
N PRO A 129 10.88 -16.02 -9.61
CA PRO A 129 10.42 -15.97 -11.01
C PRO A 129 9.10 -16.71 -11.26
N THR A 130 8.63 -17.52 -10.32
CA THR A 130 7.33 -18.20 -10.38
C THR A 130 6.17 -17.32 -9.91
N VAL A 131 6.44 -16.19 -9.25
CA VAL A 131 5.40 -15.23 -8.85
C VAL A 131 4.98 -14.44 -10.10
N PRO A 132 3.71 -14.52 -10.51
CA PRO A 132 3.29 -13.94 -11.77
C PRO A 132 3.11 -12.42 -11.63
N ILE A 133 4.02 -11.63 -12.18
CA ILE A 133 3.96 -10.16 -12.23
C ILE A 133 4.16 -9.66 -13.67
N PRO A 134 3.67 -8.46 -14.02
CA PRO A 134 3.97 -7.84 -15.30
C PRO A 134 5.48 -7.73 -15.55
N SER A 135 5.89 -7.82 -16.82
CA SER A 135 7.27 -7.58 -17.20
C SER A 135 7.59 -6.09 -17.14
N LEU A 136 8.72 -5.73 -16.54
CA LEU A 136 9.25 -4.37 -16.51
C LEU A 136 10.17 -4.14 -17.71
N TYR A 137 9.89 -3.16 -18.55
CA TYR A 137 10.70 -2.85 -19.75
C TYR A 137 11.71 -1.73 -19.53
N GLY A 138 11.41 -0.81 -18.63
CA GLY A 138 12.28 0.33 -18.33
C GLY A 138 11.58 1.33 -17.42
N PHE A 139 12.34 2.27 -16.88
CA PHE A 139 11.84 3.24 -15.91
C PHE A 139 12.75 4.47 -15.82
N ALA A 140 12.23 5.56 -15.28
CA ALA A 140 12.99 6.77 -15.00
C ALA A 140 12.51 7.45 -13.73
N PHE A 141 13.43 8.16 -13.08
CA PHE A 141 13.19 8.90 -11.85
C PHE A 141 13.05 10.41 -12.11
N PRO A 142 12.41 11.17 -11.20
CA PRO A 142 12.22 12.62 -11.32
C PRO A 142 13.50 13.42 -11.66
N ASP A 143 14.66 12.95 -11.21
CA ASP A 143 15.95 13.60 -11.42
C ASP A 143 16.55 13.41 -12.84
N GLY A 144 15.88 12.64 -13.71
CA GLY A 144 16.37 12.35 -15.07
C GLY A 144 17.22 11.08 -15.19
N GLN A 145 17.49 10.39 -14.09
CA GLN A 145 18.10 9.07 -14.14
C GLN A 145 17.13 8.08 -14.79
N THR A 146 17.54 7.49 -15.91
CA THR A 146 16.76 6.53 -16.70
C THR A 146 17.47 5.18 -16.69
N PHE A 147 16.72 4.10 -16.60
CA PHE A 147 17.21 2.74 -16.69
C PHE A 147 16.47 2.00 -17.79
N ALA A 148 17.21 1.49 -18.75
CA ALA A 148 16.68 0.80 -19.92
C ALA A 148 17.36 -0.55 -20.10
N GLU A 149 16.72 -1.45 -20.85
CA GLU A 149 17.36 -2.70 -21.24
C GLU A 149 18.69 -2.45 -21.96
N ALA A 150 19.65 -3.35 -21.73
CA ALA A 150 20.96 -3.29 -22.38
C ALA A 150 20.84 -3.19 -23.91
N SER A 151 19.82 -3.82 -24.50
CA SER A 151 19.54 -3.84 -25.94
C SER A 151 19.23 -2.45 -26.51
N SER A 152 18.66 -1.55 -25.69
CA SER A 152 18.15 -0.22 -26.06
C SER A 152 19.16 0.92 -25.88
N VAL A 153 20.29 0.66 -25.22
CA VAL A 153 21.34 1.66 -24.97
C VAL A 153 22.53 1.55 -25.94
N PRO A 154 23.29 2.65 -26.14
CA PRO A 154 24.50 2.65 -26.98
C PRO A 154 25.53 1.60 -26.55
N PHE A 155 26.34 1.15 -27.52
CA PHE A 155 27.32 0.08 -27.33
C PHE A 155 28.32 0.36 -26.19
N LEU A 156 28.81 1.61 -26.09
CA LEU A 156 29.80 1.99 -25.08
C LEU A 156 29.24 1.84 -23.65
N SER A 157 28.03 2.35 -23.41
CA SER A 157 27.34 2.23 -22.12
C SER A 157 27.05 0.78 -21.76
N ARG A 158 26.60 -0.03 -22.74
CA ARG A 158 26.41 -1.48 -22.58
C ARG A 158 27.70 -2.19 -22.19
N PHE A 159 28.80 -1.85 -22.85
CA PHE A 159 30.11 -2.45 -22.60
C PHE A 159 30.64 -2.09 -21.21
N GLN A 160 30.57 -0.80 -20.83
CA GLN A 160 30.95 -0.33 -19.49
C GLN A 160 30.11 -1.00 -18.39
N TRP A 161 28.79 -1.09 -18.58
CA TRP A 161 27.90 -1.79 -17.64
C TRP A 161 28.25 -3.26 -17.50
N ARG A 162 28.51 -3.98 -18.62
CA ARG A 162 28.94 -5.39 -18.58
C ARG A 162 30.25 -5.56 -17.81
N ILE A 163 31.26 -4.75 -18.11
CA ILE A 163 32.54 -4.79 -17.39
C ILE A 163 32.31 -4.56 -15.89
N THR A 164 31.56 -3.51 -15.53
CA THR A 164 31.28 -3.17 -14.14
C THR A 164 30.58 -4.32 -13.41
N ARG A 165 29.55 -4.90 -14.02
CA ARG A 165 28.82 -6.05 -13.46
C ARG A 165 29.73 -7.28 -13.30
N THR A 166 30.58 -7.57 -14.28
CA THR A 166 31.54 -8.69 -14.21
C THR A 166 32.60 -8.47 -13.14
N ILE A 167 33.21 -7.28 -13.06
CA ILE A 167 34.22 -6.96 -12.04
C ILE A 167 33.60 -7.04 -10.64
N ARG A 168 32.41 -6.47 -10.44
CA ARG A 168 31.72 -6.52 -9.13
C ARG A 168 31.43 -7.95 -8.72
N SER A 169 30.92 -8.77 -9.64
CA SER A 169 30.68 -10.20 -9.40
C SER A 169 31.97 -10.94 -9.02
N LEU A 170 33.08 -10.70 -9.73
CA LEU A 170 34.38 -11.30 -9.43
C LEU A 170 34.95 -10.88 -8.06
N LEU A 171 34.65 -9.66 -7.62
CA LEU A 171 35.09 -9.10 -6.33
C LEU A 171 34.10 -9.38 -5.18
N GLY A 172 33.00 -10.09 -5.43
CA GLY A 172 31.99 -10.40 -4.41
C GLY A 172 31.13 -9.19 -3.98
N PHE A 173 31.14 -8.09 -4.74
CA PHE A 173 30.26 -6.95 -4.49
C PHE A 173 28.83 -7.22 -5.00
N PRO A 174 27.81 -6.56 -4.42
CA PRO A 174 26.43 -6.64 -4.92
C PRO A 174 26.37 -6.30 -6.41
N THR A 175 25.69 -7.14 -7.18
CA THR A 175 25.49 -6.95 -8.61
C THR A 175 24.48 -5.83 -8.86
N THR A 176 24.74 -5.04 -9.89
CA THR A 176 23.78 -4.04 -10.39
C THR A 176 22.58 -4.73 -11.02
N CYS A 177 21.45 -4.02 -11.06
CA CYS A 177 20.22 -4.44 -11.70
C CYS A 177 20.42 -4.80 -13.19
N PRO A 178 19.47 -5.53 -13.81
CA PRO A 178 19.56 -5.95 -15.21
C PRO A 178 19.41 -4.81 -16.24
N TYR A 179 19.13 -3.60 -15.77
CA TYR A 179 18.98 -2.39 -16.60
C TYR A 179 20.25 -1.54 -16.56
N VAL A 180 20.50 -0.81 -17.64
CA VAL A 180 21.63 0.11 -17.77
C VAL A 180 21.17 1.52 -17.43
N GLY A 181 21.82 2.13 -16.44
CA GLY A 181 21.59 3.53 -16.06
C GLY A 181 22.18 4.51 -17.06
N LEU A 182 21.42 5.56 -17.39
CA LEU A 182 21.85 6.70 -18.21
C LEU A 182 21.10 7.96 -17.78
N ARG A 183 21.67 9.14 -18.08
CA ARG A 183 20.99 10.42 -17.92
C ARG A 183 20.27 10.78 -19.21
N ARG A 184 18.97 11.06 -19.12
CA ARG A 184 18.15 11.65 -20.20
C ARG A 184 17.35 12.82 -19.64
N SER A 185 16.92 13.73 -20.51
CA SER A 185 15.94 14.74 -20.13
C SER A 185 14.63 14.04 -19.73
N ASN A 186 14.27 14.09 -18.45
CA ASN A 186 12.97 13.64 -17.99
C ASN A 186 11.99 14.81 -18.05
N LEU A 187 11.29 14.91 -19.18
CA LEU A 187 10.37 16.01 -19.46
C LEU A 187 9.07 15.90 -18.63
N LEU A 188 8.64 14.68 -18.27
CA LEU A 188 7.49 14.43 -17.40
C LEU A 188 7.72 14.89 -15.96
N LYS A 189 8.98 15.01 -15.50
CA LYS A 189 9.42 15.39 -14.14
C LYS A 189 8.91 14.52 -12.99
N THR A 190 7.87 13.71 -13.17
CA THR A 190 7.31 12.78 -12.18
C THR A 190 7.97 11.40 -12.24
N GLY A 191 8.79 11.13 -13.25
CA GLY A 191 9.28 9.77 -13.52
C GLY A 191 8.17 8.84 -14.02
N TYR A 192 8.54 7.62 -14.39
CA TYR A 192 7.64 6.63 -14.97
C TYR A 192 8.22 5.21 -14.88
N MET A 193 7.34 4.23 -15.05
CA MET A 193 7.68 2.83 -15.33
C MET A 193 6.94 2.35 -16.58
N ILE A 194 7.57 1.50 -17.38
CA ILE A 194 6.95 0.86 -18.54
C ILE A 194 6.81 -0.62 -18.24
N ILE A 195 5.58 -1.11 -18.19
CA ILE A 195 5.27 -2.50 -17.87
C ILE A 195 4.41 -3.15 -18.96
N SER A 196 4.43 -4.48 -19.02
CA SER A 196 3.56 -5.23 -19.93
C SER A 196 2.09 -5.04 -19.56
N TYR A 197 1.23 -4.93 -20.58
CA TYR A 197 -0.22 -4.96 -20.39
C TYR A 197 -0.68 -6.36 -19.97
N VAL A 198 -1.46 -6.46 -18.89
CA VAL A 198 -2.02 -7.75 -18.42
C VAL A 198 -3.24 -8.09 -19.24
N ASN A 199 -3.15 -9.13 -20.08
CA ASN A 199 -4.24 -9.58 -20.95
C ASN A 199 -4.80 -10.96 -20.59
N LYS A 200 -4.23 -11.64 -19.57
CA LYS A 200 -4.66 -12.97 -19.13
C LYS A 200 -5.46 -12.88 -17.83
N GLY A 201 -6.70 -13.36 -17.88
CA GLY A 201 -7.60 -13.34 -16.73
C GLY A 201 -8.30 -12.00 -16.55
N GLN A 202 -9.02 -11.87 -15.43
CA GLN A 202 -9.75 -10.66 -15.04
C GLN A 202 -9.39 -10.30 -13.59
N MET A 203 -9.63 -9.05 -13.20
CA MET A 203 -9.46 -8.63 -11.80
C MET A 203 -10.39 -9.46 -10.90
N LEU A 204 -9.84 -10.01 -9.81
CA LEU A 204 -10.58 -10.83 -8.85
C LEU A 204 -11.77 -10.04 -8.27
N SER A 205 -11.62 -8.73 -8.07
CA SER A 205 -12.70 -7.83 -7.63
C SER A 205 -13.98 -7.90 -8.48
N ASN A 206 -13.88 -8.23 -9.77
CA ASN A 206 -15.04 -8.29 -10.68
C ASN A 206 -16.01 -9.42 -10.32
N SER A 207 -15.50 -10.48 -9.68
CA SER A 207 -16.26 -11.69 -9.35
C SER A 207 -16.24 -12.03 -7.85
N TRP A 208 -15.57 -11.19 -7.04
CA TRP A 208 -15.30 -11.42 -5.62
C TRP A 208 -16.56 -11.62 -4.80
N ALA A 209 -17.47 -10.64 -4.81
CA ALA A 209 -18.68 -10.66 -4.00
C ALA A 209 -19.64 -11.80 -4.39
N GLN A 210 -19.59 -12.26 -5.64
CA GLN A 210 -20.46 -13.31 -6.15
C GLN A 210 -20.04 -14.71 -5.70
N TYR A 211 -18.73 -14.98 -5.64
CA TYR A 211 -18.24 -16.36 -5.48
C TYR A 211 -17.53 -16.63 -4.16
N LEU A 212 -17.12 -15.60 -3.41
CA LEU A 212 -16.28 -15.78 -2.22
C LEU A 212 -16.86 -16.77 -1.22
N LEU A 213 -18.12 -16.59 -0.81
CA LEU A 213 -18.74 -17.43 0.20
C LEU A 213 -19.34 -18.71 -0.40
N ASP A 214 -19.91 -18.61 -1.61
CA ASP A 214 -20.72 -19.65 -2.23
C ASP A 214 -19.91 -20.71 -3.01
N ASP A 215 -18.77 -20.33 -3.62
CA ASP A 215 -17.94 -21.25 -4.42
C ASP A 215 -16.65 -21.61 -3.69
N LYS A 216 -16.74 -22.72 -2.93
CA LYS A 216 -15.59 -23.25 -2.20
C LYS A 216 -14.44 -23.66 -3.11
N SER A 217 -14.70 -24.17 -4.33
CA SER A 217 -13.64 -24.65 -5.22
C SER A 217 -12.74 -23.51 -5.67
N ARG A 218 -13.35 -22.43 -6.16
CA ARG A 218 -12.66 -21.19 -6.54
C ARG A 218 -11.89 -20.59 -5.38
N ARG A 219 -12.53 -20.48 -4.21
CA ARG A 219 -11.91 -19.94 -3.00
C ARG A 219 -10.65 -20.73 -2.62
N GLN A 220 -10.71 -22.06 -2.65
CA GLN A 220 -9.54 -22.88 -2.35
C GLN A 220 -8.43 -22.76 -3.40
N ASN A 221 -8.76 -22.63 -4.69
CA ASN A 221 -7.76 -22.39 -5.74
C ASN A 221 -7.02 -21.06 -5.50
N LEU A 222 -7.76 -20.01 -5.15
CA LEU A 222 -7.17 -18.73 -4.76
C LEU A 222 -6.26 -18.88 -3.53
N PHE A 223 -6.71 -19.59 -2.50
CA PHE A 223 -5.93 -19.76 -1.26
C PHE A 223 -4.64 -20.51 -1.52
N ARG A 224 -4.67 -21.56 -2.36
CA ARG A 224 -3.44 -22.26 -2.82
C ARG A 224 -2.51 -21.33 -3.58
N GLY A 225 -3.04 -20.52 -4.49
CA GLY A 225 -2.26 -19.52 -5.23
C GLY A 225 -1.57 -18.52 -4.31
N LEU A 226 -2.33 -17.91 -3.39
CA LEU A 226 -1.82 -16.96 -2.40
C LEU A 226 -0.77 -17.59 -1.49
N ALA A 227 -1.03 -18.79 -0.96
CA ALA A 227 -0.08 -19.52 -0.13
C ALA A 227 1.23 -19.80 -0.88
N ASN A 228 1.15 -20.27 -2.12
CA ASN A 228 2.34 -20.52 -2.95
C ASN A 228 3.14 -19.25 -3.21
N ILE A 229 2.48 -18.12 -3.47
CA ILE A 229 3.14 -16.81 -3.64
C ILE A 229 3.83 -16.40 -2.35
N MET A 230 3.12 -16.40 -1.21
CA MET A 230 3.66 -16.01 0.09
C MET A 230 4.87 -16.89 0.46
N VAL A 231 4.74 -18.21 0.38
CA VAL A 231 5.82 -19.16 0.66
C VAL A 231 7.03 -18.93 -0.26
N THR A 232 6.79 -18.56 -1.53
CA THR A 232 7.86 -18.27 -2.51
C THR A 232 8.59 -16.96 -2.18
N LEU A 233 7.86 -15.87 -1.91
CA LEU A 233 8.44 -14.58 -1.53
C LEU A 233 9.25 -14.69 -0.23
N ASN A 234 8.82 -15.56 0.67
CA ASN A 234 9.43 -15.74 1.99
C ASN A 234 10.66 -16.66 1.99
N ARG A 235 11.07 -17.21 0.84
CA ARG A 235 12.27 -18.07 0.73
C ARG A 235 13.56 -17.31 1.04
N THR A 236 13.61 -16.03 0.70
CA THR A 236 14.79 -15.18 0.91
C THR A 236 14.60 -14.35 2.17
N GLN A 237 15.40 -14.62 3.18
CA GLN A 237 15.40 -13.84 4.41
C GLN A 237 16.11 -12.50 4.18
N LEU A 238 15.44 -11.44 4.58
CA LEU A 238 15.95 -10.07 4.52
C LEU A 238 16.52 -9.69 5.89
N PRO A 239 17.52 -8.78 5.94
CA PRO A 239 18.29 -8.55 7.17
C PRO A 239 17.60 -7.66 8.21
N LYS A 240 16.50 -6.97 7.86
CA LYS A 240 15.81 -5.98 8.71
C LYS A 240 14.42 -5.67 8.16
N ILE A 241 13.62 -4.93 8.92
CA ILE A 241 12.35 -4.35 8.49
C ILE A 241 12.62 -3.06 7.70
N GLY A 242 12.02 -2.91 6.53
CA GLY A 242 12.21 -1.78 5.62
C GLY A 242 11.65 -2.05 4.23
N SER A 243 11.79 -1.13 3.29
CA SER A 243 11.45 -1.36 1.87
C SER A 243 12.71 -1.40 1.01
N LEU A 244 12.66 -2.27 -0.02
CA LEU A 244 13.72 -2.32 -1.02
C LEU A 244 13.70 -1.00 -1.81
N THR A 245 14.87 -0.53 -2.23
CA THR A 245 15.03 0.64 -3.09
C THR A 245 16.16 0.45 -4.07
N LEU A 246 16.01 1.05 -5.25
CA LEU A 246 17.05 1.13 -6.26
C LEU A 246 17.77 2.48 -6.18
N ASP A 247 19.09 2.47 -6.01
CA ASP A 247 19.90 3.68 -6.04
C ASP A 247 20.26 4.12 -7.48
N ASN A 248 20.99 5.23 -7.61
CA ASN A 248 21.40 5.76 -8.91
C ASN A 248 22.50 4.93 -9.61
N ASP A 249 23.20 4.07 -8.87
CA ASP A 249 24.18 3.13 -9.40
C ASP A 249 23.53 1.81 -9.86
N GLY A 250 22.21 1.69 -9.70
CA GLY A 250 21.44 0.51 -10.05
C GLY A 250 21.60 -0.63 -9.05
N LEU A 251 21.96 -0.34 -7.80
CA LEU A 251 22.03 -1.33 -6.73
C LEU A 251 20.70 -1.38 -5.98
N ILE A 252 20.22 -2.59 -5.74
CA ILE A 252 19.05 -2.84 -4.90
C ILE A 252 19.53 -3.05 -3.48
N GLY A 253 19.00 -2.25 -2.57
CA GLY A 253 19.30 -2.31 -1.15
C GLY A 253 18.04 -2.16 -0.30
N LEU A 254 18.08 -2.71 0.90
CA LEU A 254 17.05 -2.50 1.90
C LEU A 254 17.41 -1.25 2.72
N THR A 255 17.21 -0.07 2.13
CA THR A 255 17.70 1.20 2.66
C THR A 255 16.60 2.22 2.98
N ASN A 256 15.34 1.88 2.69
CA ASN A 256 14.20 2.75 2.98
C ASN A 256 13.37 2.21 4.15
N ARG A 257 12.63 3.12 4.80
CA ARG A 257 11.59 2.79 5.77
C ARG A 257 10.59 1.78 5.22
N PRO A 258 9.83 1.09 6.09
CA PRO A 258 8.74 0.24 5.62
C PRO A 258 7.64 1.14 5.03
N LEU A 259 7.76 1.39 3.73
CA LEU A 259 6.93 2.33 3.00
C LEU A 259 5.60 1.67 2.67
N THR A 260 4.64 1.88 3.56
CA THR A 260 3.27 1.43 3.36
C THR A 260 2.40 2.55 2.80
N LEU A 261 1.33 2.15 2.13
CA LEU A 261 0.23 3.01 1.67
C LEU A 261 -0.17 4.09 2.70
N ARG A 262 -0.28 3.70 3.98
CA ARG A 262 -0.78 4.56 5.06
C ARG A 262 0.18 5.69 5.39
N LEU A 263 1.48 5.44 5.36
CA LEU A 263 2.47 6.50 5.60
C LEU A 263 2.38 7.58 4.52
N GLN A 264 2.18 7.19 3.26
CA GLN A 264 1.99 8.15 2.18
C GLN A 264 0.67 8.91 2.25
N THR A 265 -0.42 8.27 2.69
CA THR A 265 -1.68 8.98 2.95
C THR A 265 -1.48 10.08 3.99
N PHE A 266 -0.80 9.79 5.10
CA PHE A 266 -0.48 10.76 6.15
C PHE A 266 0.38 11.92 5.63
N GLU A 267 1.45 11.63 4.91
CA GLU A 267 2.30 12.68 4.35
C GLU A 267 1.57 13.52 3.30
N ASN A 268 0.63 12.91 2.56
CA ASN A 268 -0.22 13.66 1.65
C ASN A 268 -1.13 14.67 2.35
N GLU A 269 -1.45 14.45 3.62
CA GLU A 269 -2.19 15.38 4.47
C GLU A 269 -1.27 16.28 5.32
N GLY A 270 0.05 16.21 5.12
CA GLY A 270 1.03 17.00 5.88
C GLY A 270 1.30 16.46 7.28
N ILE A 271 0.94 15.20 7.55
CA ILE A 271 1.14 14.54 8.84
C ILE A 271 2.53 13.88 8.83
N PRO A 272 3.44 14.22 9.78
CA PRO A 272 4.76 13.61 9.85
C PRO A 272 4.68 12.11 10.17
N THR A 273 5.56 11.33 9.54
CA THR A 273 5.63 9.87 9.73
C THR A 273 7.07 9.39 9.99
N ILE A 274 7.36 8.11 9.73
CA ILE A 274 8.67 7.48 9.91
C ILE A 274 9.70 8.15 8.98
N PRO A 275 10.91 8.54 9.45
CA PRO A 275 11.95 9.10 8.58
C PRO A 275 12.35 8.13 7.45
N ARG A 276 12.53 8.64 6.22
CA ARG A 276 12.81 7.82 5.00
C ARG A 276 13.93 6.80 5.19
N ALA A 277 15.07 7.19 5.76
CA ALA A 277 16.23 6.31 5.90
C ALA A 277 16.15 5.32 7.08
N LEU A 278 15.06 5.31 7.87
CA LEU A 278 14.98 4.52 9.09
C LEU A 278 14.51 3.08 8.81
N THR A 279 15.35 2.11 9.14
CA THR A 279 15.07 0.68 9.06
C THR A 279 15.24 0.02 10.42
N TYR A 280 14.57 -1.12 10.67
CA TYR A 280 14.51 -1.70 12.01
C TYR A 280 15.06 -3.12 12.07
N GLN A 281 15.93 -3.42 13.04
CA GLN A 281 16.42 -4.78 13.28
C GLN A 281 15.54 -5.57 14.25
N ALA A 282 14.53 -4.93 14.86
CA ALA A 282 13.61 -5.55 15.81
C ALA A 282 12.17 -5.09 15.55
N VAL A 283 11.19 -5.92 15.93
CA VAL A 283 9.76 -5.63 15.73
C VAL A 283 9.28 -4.45 16.59
N GLU A 284 9.68 -4.36 17.85
CA GLU A 284 9.09 -3.39 18.77
C GLU A 284 9.34 -1.93 18.39
N PRO A 285 10.56 -1.50 18.03
CA PRO A 285 10.78 -0.12 17.59
C PRO A 285 9.94 0.25 16.36
N TYR A 286 9.77 -0.68 15.42
CA TYR A 286 8.91 -0.47 14.25
C TYR A 286 7.45 -0.24 14.66
N ILE A 287 6.90 -1.10 15.51
CA ILE A 287 5.51 -0.96 15.96
C ILE A 287 5.31 0.32 16.78
N LEU A 288 6.28 0.71 17.62
CA LEU A 288 6.19 1.94 18.40
C LEU A 288 6.20 3.19 17.51
N ASP A 289 7.02 3.22 16.46
CA ASP A 289 7.03 4.31 15.48
C ASP A 289 5.75 4.33 14.63
N LEU A 290 5.18 3.16 14.34
CA LEU A 290 3.88 3.07 13.69
C LEU A 290 2.79 3.67 14.60
N LEU A 291 2.73 3.29 15.89
CA LEU A 291 1.84 3.88 16.89
C LEU A 291 2.06 5.40 17.07
N GLN A 292 3.31 5.87 16.94
CA GLN A 292 3.60 7.31 16.91
C GLN A 292 2.98 8.02 15.70
N CYS A 293 2.89 7.36 14.55
CA CYS A 293 2.17 7.91 13.39
C CYS A 293 0.66 8.07 13.67
N HIS A 294 0.06 7.18 14.47
CA HIS A 294 -1.34 7.36 14.92
C HIS A 294 -1.50 8.54 15.86
N ASP A 295 -0.56 8.75 16.78
CA ASP A 295 -0.56 9.96 17.60
C ASP A 295 -0.46 11.20 16.71
N ASN A 296 0.44 11.19 15.72
CA ASN A 296 0.60 12.30 14.79
C ASN A 296 -0.70 12.57 14.02
N ARG A 297 -1.42 11.52 13.58
CA ARG A 297 -2.76 11.71 12.99
C ARG A 297 -3.68 12.52 13.91
N ILE A 298 -3.76 12.15 15.20
CA ILE A 298 -4.56 12.88 16.18
C ILE A 298 -4.06 14.32 16.36
N TYR A 299 -2.74 14.54 16.37
CA TYR A 299 -2.14 15.87 16.51
C TYR A 299 -2.49 16.81 15.35
N TYR A 300 -2.34 16.34 14.12
CA TYR A 300 -2.33 17.18 12.93
C TYR A 300 -3.65 17.18 12.15
N GLN A 301 -4.42 16.08 12.17
CA GLN A 301 -5.68 16.00 11.42
C GLN A 301 -6.80 16.73 12.20
N PRO A 302 -7.48 17.75 11.64
CA PRO A 302 -8.44 18.58 12.37
C PRO A 302 -9.64 17.80 12.92
N ASN A 303 -10.19 16.87 12.14
CA ASN A 303 -11.34 16.04 12.50
C ASN A 303 -10.95 14.70 13.14
N ALA A 304 -9.81 14.60 13.82
CA ALA A 304 -9.37 13.33 14.38
C ALA A 304 -10.13 12.89 15.65
N VAL A 305 -10.85 13.80 16.31
CA VAL A 305 -11.61 13.53 17.55
C VAL A 305 -12.98 14.18 17.43
N HIS A 306 -14.04 13.38 17.56
CA HIS A 306 -15.42 13.77 17.27
C HIS A 306 -16.25 14.23 18.47
N ASN A 307 -15.83 13.79 19.66
CA ASN A 307 -16.44 14.14 20.94
C ASN A 307 -15.52 13.67 22.07
N LEU A 308 -15.87 14.02 23.31
CA LEU A 308 -15.10 13.62 24.48
C LEU A 308 -14.96 12.10 24.63
N LYS A 309 -16.00 11.33 24.30
CA LYS A 309 -15.96 9.87 24.42
C LYS A 309 -14.97 9.28 23.43
N ASP A 310 -15.09 9.67 22.15
CA ASP A 310 -14.18 9.24 21.09
C ASP A 310 -12.71 9.57 21.41
N GLY A 311 -12.43 10.79 21.87
CA GLY A 311 -11.07 11.17 22.27
C GLY A 311 -10.51 10.29 23.41
N GLN A 312 -11.34 9.98 24.40
CA GLN A 312 -10.94 9.10 25.51
C GLN A 312 -10.70 7.66 25.04
N GLU A 313 -11.56 7.11 24.18
CA GLU A 313 -11.42 5.76 23.63
C GLU A 313 -10.15 5.64 22.78
N GLN A 314 -9.89 6.59 21.87
CA GLN A 314 -8.68 6.60 21.05
C GLN A 314 -7.40 6.68 21.90
N PHE A 315 -7.37 7.56 22.91
CA PHE A 315 -6.19 7.75 23.76
C PHE A 315 -5.93 6.54 24.66
N ALA A 316 -6.98 5.97 25.22
CA ALA A 316 -6.89 4.74 26.01
C ALA A 316 -6.39 3.58 25.14
N SER A 317 -6.97 3.40 23.95
CA SER A 317 -6.56 2.36 22.99
C SER A 317 -5.07 2.49 22.65
N LEU A 318 -4.60 3.67 22.24
CA LEU A 318 -3.19 3.89 21.88
C LEU A 318 -2.23 3.70 23.05
N THR A 319 -2.63 4.12 24.25
CA THR A 319 -1.83 3.91 25.47
C THR A 319 -1.67 2.42 25.77
N MET A 320 -2.76 1.67 25.66
CA MET A 320 -2.74 0.24 25.94
C MET A 320 -2.09 -0.58 24.84
N MET A 321 -2.24 -0.20 23.58
CA MET A 321 -1.50 -0.79 22.48
C MET A 321 0.01 -0.75 22.76
N ARG A 322 0.54 0.36 23.27
CA ARG A 322 1.95 0.46 23.70
C ARG A 322 2.28 -0.45 24.88
N GLY A 323 1.45 -0.44 25.93
CA GLY A 323 1.67 -1.26 27.13
C GLY A 323 1.59 -2.77 26.88
N LEU A 324 0.77 -3.20 25.94
CA LEU A 324 0.48 -4.61 25.66
C LEU A 324 1.38 -5.23 24.58
N LEU A 325 2.26 -4.45 23.93
CA LEU A 325 3.12 -4.93 22.83
C LEU A 325 3.84 -6.24 23.15
N HIS A 326 4.38 -6.37 24.36
CA HIS A 326 5.11 -7.55 24.82
C HIS A 326 4.27 -8.83 24.92
N GLN A 327 2.93 -8.72 24.97
CA GLN A 327 2.01 -9.86 24.96
C GLN A 327 1.79 -10.41 23.54
N PHE A 328 2.01 -9.56 22.52
CA PHE A 328 1.68 -9.87 21.13
C PHE A 328 2.88 -10.07 20.22
N VAL A 329 4.11 -9.80 20.69
CA VAL A 329 5.36 -10.07 19.96
C VAL A 329 6.11 -11.20 20.64
N SER A 330 6.53 -12.22 19.87
CA SER A 330 7.34 -13.30 20.43
C SER A 330 8.78 -12.83 20.57
N ARG A 331 9.37 -13.04 21.75
CA ARG A 331 10.82 -12.86 21.92
C ARG A 331 11.64 -13.74 20.98
N ARG A 332 11.10 -14.87 20.52
CA ARG A 332 11.77 -15.77 19.57
C ARG A 332 11.92 -15.15 18.18
N TYR A 333 10.98 -14.29 17.77
CA TYR A 333 10.91 -13.74 16.41
C TYR A 333 11.12 -12.22 16.36
N ARG A 334 11.54 -11.64 17.49
CA ARG A 334 11.80 -10.20 17.65
C ARG A 334 12.76 -9.67 16.59
N ASP A 335 13.88 -10.35 16.39
CA ASP A 335 14.97 -9.92 15.53
C ASP A 335 14.94 -10.62 14.14
N GLY A 336 13.79 -11.21 13.80
CA GLY A 336 13.57 -11.92 12.54
C GLY A 336 13.15 -13.39 12.70
N PRO A 337 13.03 -14.15 11.60
CA PRO A 337 13.40 -13.74 10.25
C PRO A 337 12.46 -12.68 9.67
N PHE A 338 12.99 -11.86 8.76
CA PHE A 338 12.22 -10.87 7.99
C PHE A 338 12.09 -11.34 6.54
N MET A 339 10.92 -11.10 5.95
CA MET A 339 10.51 -11.65 4.65
C MET A 339 9.84 -10.56 3.81
N LEU A 340 9.90 -10.67 2.49
CA LEU A 340 9.22 -9.71 1.62
C LEU A 340 7.71 -9.96 1.62
N THR A 341 6.94 -8.93 1.94
CA THR A 341 5.48 -8.96 2.06
C THR A 341 4.85 -7.93 1.16
N LEU A 342 3.86 -8.36 0.37
CA LEU A 342 3.00 -7.47 -0.40
C LEU A 342 1.92 -6.92 0.54
N THR A 343 2.11 -5.72 1.09
CA THR A 343 1.24 -5.18 2.15
C THR A 343 -0.09 -4.62 1.64
N ASP A 344 -0.21 -4.36 0.33
CA ASP A 344 -1.41 -3.83 -0.31
C ASP A 344 -2.01 -4.84 -1.30
N LEU A 345 -1.89 -6.13 -0.98
CA LEU A 345 -2.53 -7.18 -1.76
C LEU A 345 -4.02 -7.22 -1.43
N HIS A 346 -4.90 -7.02 -2.42
CA HIS A 346 -6.36 -7.09 -2.29
C HIS A 346 -7.00 -7.48 -3.65
N PRO A 347 -8.32 -7.77 -3.73
CA PRO A 347 -8.93 -8.33 -4.94
C PRO A 347 -8.75 -7.52 -6.23
N SER A 348 -8.56 -6.21 -6.18
CA SER A 348 -8.34 -5.40 -7.39
C SER A 348 -6.89 -5.46 -7.90
N ASN A 349 -5.95 -5.93 -7.07
CA ASN A 349 -4.54 -6.07 -7.42
C ASN A 349 -4.17 -7.50 -7.87
N ILE A 350 -5.16 -8.41 -7.91
CA ILE A 350 -5.00 -9.81 -8.29
C ILE A 350 -5.80 -10.08 -9.56
N PHE A 351 -5.14 -10.59 -10.59
CA PHE A 351 -5.80 -11.14 -11.77
C PHE A 351 -5.92 -12.65 -11.64
N VAL A 352 -7.08 -13.17 -12.04
CA VAL A 352 -7.40 -14.60 -11.99
C VAL A 352 -8.04 -15.10 -13.27
N ASP A 353 -7.90 -16.40 -13.53
CA ASP A 353 -8.66 -17.09 -14.57
C ASP A 353 -10.11 -17.40 -14.13
N GLU A 354 -10.83 -18.12 -15.00
CA GLU A 354 -12.20 -18.56 -14.74
C GLU A 354 -12.35 -19.52 -13.56
N ASP A 355 -11.30 -20.00 -12.90
CA ASP A 355 -11.37 -20.91 -11.75
C ASP A 355 -10.66 -20.32 -10.51
N TRP A 356 -10.38 -19.01 -10.53
CA TRP A 356 -9.66 -18.27 -9.49
C TRP A 356 -8.18 -18.68 -9.30
N HIS A 357 -7.55 -19.27 -10.31
CA HIS A 357 -6.10 -19.38 -10.32
C HIS A 357 -5.47 -18.02 -10.63
N ILE A 358 -4.48 -17.62 -9.83
CA ILE A 358 -3.81 -16.32 -9.99
C ILE A 358 -2.97 -16.31 -11.27
N THR A 359 -3.28 -15.37 -12.16
CA THR A 359 -2.58 -15.17 -13.44
C THR A 359 -1.60 -14.02 -13.41
N SER A 360 -1.82 -13.01 -12.55
CA SER A 360 -0.92 -11.86 -12.40
C SER A 360 -1.20 -11.08 -11.10
N LEU A 361 -0.16 -10.47 -10.54
CA LEU A 361 -0.23 -9.49 -9.44
C LEU A 361 0.27 -8.14 -9.93
N ILE A 362 -0.45 -7.07 -9.59
CA ILE A 362 -0.08 -5.68 -9.92
C ILE A 362 0.12 -4.86 -8.65
N ASP A 363 0.50 -3.58 -8.81
CA ASP A 363 0.62 -2.59 -7.73
C ASP A 363 1.56 -3.03 -6.57
N LEU A 364 2.84 -3.22 -6.91
CA LEU A 364 3.86 -3.77 -6.00
C LEU A 364 4.62 -2.69 -5.19
N GLU A 365 4.15 -1.45 -5.23
CA GLU A 365 4.85 -0.26 -4.74
C GLU A 365 5.01 -0.19 -3.21
N TRP A 366 4.12 -0.86 -2.47
CA TRP A 366 4.10 -0.86 -1.00
C TRP A 366 4.77 -2.08 -0.38
N ALA A 367 5.47 -2.91 -1.17
CA ALA A 367 6.11 -4.11 -0.64
C ALA A 367 7.17 -3.76 0.42
N CYS A 368 7.11 -4.46 1.54
CA CYS A 368 7.98 -4.25 2.69
C CYS A 368 8.60 -5.56 3.14
N SER A 369 9.82 -5.50 3.68
CA SER A 369 10.35 -6.57 4.51
C SER A 369 9.72 -6.51 5.89
N PHE A 370 8.95 -7.53 6.27
CA PHE A 370 8.27 -7.62 7.55
C PHE A 370 8.66 -8.89 8.33
N PRO A 371 8.51 -8.88 9.67
CA PRO A 371 8.70 -10.04 10.53
C PRO A 371 7.85 -11.24 10.10
N ALA A 372 8.33 -12.45 10.40
CA ALA A 372 7.57 -13.68 10.16
C ALA A 372 6.20 -13.69 10.87
N GLU A 373 6.09 -13.06 12.05
CA GLU A 373 4.81 -12.96 12.80
C GLU A 373 3.78 -12.04 12.12
N LEU A 374 4.22 -11.19 11.18
CA LEU A 374 3.38 -10.31 10.36
C LEU A 374 2.99 -10.95 9.03
N GLN A 375 3.42 -12.20 8.75
CA GLN A 375 2.91 -12.99 7.62
C GLN A 375 1.55 -13.59 7.96
N THR A 376 0.56 -12.73 8.15
CA THR A 376 -0.79 -13.14 8.53
C THR A 376 -1.66 -13.43 7.31
N PRO A 377 -2.72 -14.25 7.46
CA PRO A 377 -3.76 -14.37 6.44
C PRO A 377 -4.32 -12.98 6.09
N PRO A 378 -4.60 -12.69 4.81
CA PRO A 378 -5.20 -11.41 4.44
C PRO A 378 -6.62 -11.29 5.04
N TYR A 379 -6.89 -10.22 5.80
CA TYR A 379 -8.18 -10.06 6.48
C TYR A 379 -9.36 -9.92 5.51
N TRP A 380 -9.11 -9.39 4.31
CA TRP A 380 -10.14 -9.21 3.28
C TRP A 380 -10.66 -10.53 2.71
N LEU A 381 -10.07 -11.69 3.06
CA LEU A 381 -10.56 -13.00 2.64
C LEU A 381 -12.00 -13.30 3.13
N SER A 382 -12.52 -12.57 4.12
CA SER A 382 -13.95 -12.65 4.50
C SER A 382 -14.87 -11.68 3.78
N GLY A 383 -14.32 -10.82 2.91
CA GLY A 383 -15.07 -9.75 2.26
C GLY A 383 -15.40 -8.57 3.18
N ARG A 384 -14.87 -8.54 4.41
CA ARG A 384 -15.07 -7.44 5.37
C ARG A 384 -13.78 -6.67 5.64
N PRO A 385 -13.87 -5.35 5.88
CA PRO A 385 -12.75 -4.60 6.41
C PRO A 385 -12.47 -5.03 7.85
N ILE A 386 -11.23 -4.88 8.31
CA ILE A 386 -10.76 -5.40 9.61
C ILE A 386 -11.58 -4.87 10.80
N ASP A 387 -12.02 -3.62 10.70
CA ASP A 387 -12.78 -2.92 11.73
C ASP A 387 -14.27 -3.27 11.70
N ASP A 388 -14.76 -4.06 10.74
CA ASP A 388 -16.16 -4.51 10.67
C ASP A 388 -16.35 -6.00 10.97
N ILE A 389 -15.36 -6.63 11.62
CA ILE A 389 -15.41 -8.04 12.03
C ILE A 389 -15.90 -8.14 13.48
N GLU A 390 -17.15 -7.77 13.72
CA GLU A 390 -17.72 -7.80 15.09
C GLU A 390 -17.92 -9.23 15.62
N HIS A 391 -17.99 -9.36 16.95
CA HIS A 391 -18.33 -10.63 17.59
C HIS A 391 -19.74 -11.11 17.19
N GLY A 392 -19.86 -12.41 16.94
CA GLY A 392 -21.10 -13.03 16.46
C GLY A 392 -20.85 -13.72 15.12
N GLU A 393 -21.82 -13.60 14.21
CA GLU A 393 -21.78 -14.26 12.89
C GLU A 393 -20.55 -13.81 12.08
N HIS A 394 -20.23 -12.52 12.07
CA HIS A 394 -19.09 -12.00 11.28
C HIS A 394 -17.75 -12.59 11.72
N LEU A 395 -17.49 -12.63 13.03
CA LEU A 395 -16.27 -13.26 13.56
C LEU A 395 -16.26 -14.77 13.30
N GLN A 396 -17.40 -15.46 13.42
CA GLN A 396 -17.48 -16.91 13.14
C GLN A 396 -17.15 -17.21 11.67
N THR A 397 -17.76 -16.50 10.72
CA THR A 397 -17.44 -16.63 9.29
C THR A 397 -15.97 -16.29 9.01
N PHE A 398 -15.45 -15.24 9.64
CA PHE A 398 -14.04 -14.88 9.52
C PHE A 398 -13.12 -16.00 10.01
N GLU A 399 -13.39 -16.56 11.19
CA GLU A 399 -12.64 -17.68 11.76
C GLU A 399 -12.65 -18.91 10.85
N GLU A 400 -13.80 -19.28 10.30
CA GLU A 400 -13.93 -20.40 9.36
C GLU A 400 -13.04 -20.21 8.13
N ILE A 401 -13.10 -19.03 7.51
CA ILE A 401 -12.33 -18.70 6.30
C ILE A 401 -10.83 -18.68 6.59
N ILE A 402 -10.43 -18.07 7.71
CA ILE A 402 -9.02 -17.93 8.08
C ILE A 402 -8.42 -19.27 8.47
N ASN A 403 -9.17 -20.14 9.15
CA ASN A 403 -8.76 -21.51 9.42
C ASN A 403 -8.63 -22.32 8.11
N GLU A 404 -9.58 -22.21 7.18
CA GLU A 404 -9.47 -22.82 5.85
C GLU A 404 -8.20 -22.36 5.11
N PHE A 405 -7.90 -21.06 5.15
CA PHE A 405 -6.66 -20.53 4.57
C PHE A 405 -5.41 -21.07 5.26
N MET A 406 -5.36 -21.09 6.60
CA MET A 406 -4.19 -21.57 7.35
C MET A 406 -3.90 -23.06 7.09
N ASP A 407 -4.95 -23.88 6.93
CA ASP A 407 -4.79 -25.29 6.62
C ASP A 407 -4.28 -25.52 5.19
N ILE A 408 -4.81 -24.78 4.21
CA ILE A 408 -4.29 -24.80 2.83
C ILE A 408 -2.85 -24.27 2.78
N PHE A 409 -2.55 -23.22 3.53
CA PHE A 409 -1.22 -22.65 3.61
C PHE A 409 -0.22 -23.67 4.16
N GLU A 410 -0.57 -24.38 5.23
CA GLU A 410 0.26 -25.44 5.79
C GLU A 410 0.52 -26.56 4.77
N GLU A 411 -0.51 -27.01 4.03
CA GLU A 411 -0.35 -28.00 2.97
C GLU A 411 0.63 -27.53 1.88
N GLN A 412 0.44 -26.30 1.37
CA GLN A 412 1.31 -25.74 0.32
C GLN A 412 2.73 -25.53 0.82
N GLU A 413 2.91 -25.06 2.05
CA GLU A 413 4.24 -24.87 2.64
C GLU A 413 4.98 -26.20 2.77
N GLN A 414 4.31 -27.25 3.25
CA GLN A 414 4.89 -28.59 3.35
C GLN A 414 5.28 -29.14 1.97
N ASN A 415 4.43 -28.95 0.96
CA ASN A 415 4.72 -29.38 -0.41
C ASN A 415 5.93 -28.66 -1.02
N LEU A 416 6.11 -27.37 -0.72
CA LEU A 416 7.18 -26.54 -1.30
C LEU A 416 8.49 -26.58 -0.53
N GLN A 417 8.45 -26.73 0.80
CA GLN A 417 9.61 -26.60 1.68
C GLN A 417 9.94 -27.87 2.48
N GLY A 418 9.01 -28.83 2.57
CA GLY A 418 9.20 -30.07 3.31
C GLY A 418 9.63 -29.83 4.75
N SER A 419 10.78 -30.40 5.15
CA SER A 419 11.33 -30.26 6.50
C SER A 419 11.70 -28.82 6.91
N ASN A 420 11.78 -27.88 5.96
CA ASN A 420 12.07 -26.48 6.24
C ASN A 420 10.80 -25.64 6.45
N ALA A 421 9.60 -26.23 6.40
CA ALA A 421 8.34 -25.52 6.66
C ALA A 421 8.25 -25.06 8.12
N PHE A 422 7.96 -23.77 8.34
CA PHE A 422 7.82 -23.20 9.69
C PHE A 422 6.83 -22.05 9.79
N GLN A 423 6.46 -21.43 8.67
CA GLN A 423 5.65 -20.21 8.60
C GLN A 423 4.20 -20.49 9.01
N ALA A 424 3.61 -21.61 8.57
CA ALA A 424 2.25 -22.01 8.96
C ALA A 424 2.13 -22.16 10.47
N GLN A 425 3.14 -22.75 11.12
CA GLN A 425 3.17 -22.88 12.57
C GLN A 425 3.22 -21.51 13.27
N ILE A 426 4.05 -20.59 12.77
CA ILE A 426 4.13 -19.21 13.29
C ILE A 426 2.78 -18.52 13.12
N MET A 427 2.16 -18.63 11.94
CA MET A 427 0.86 -18.03 11.63
C MET A 427 -0.24 -18.53 12.58
N LYS A 428 -0.34 -19.86 12.79
CA LYS A 428 -1.28 -20.47 13.75
C LYS A 428 -1.02 -20.03 15.19
N GLN A 429 0.25 -19.89 15.60
CA GLN A 429 0.61 -19.36 16.92
C GLN A 429 0.24 -17.88 17.08
N CYS A 430 0.47 -17.06 16.06
CA CYS A 430 0.10 -15.64 16.03
C CYS A 430 -1.42 -15.47 16.12
N TRP A 431 -2.17 -16.30 15.40
CA TRP A 431 -3.62 -16.36 15.48
C TRP A 431 -4.08 -16.68 16.92
N LYS A 432 -3.62 -17.81 17.49
CA LYS A 432 -3.98 -18.22 18.86
C LYS A 432 -3.62 -17.18 19.92
N ARG A 433 -2.47 -16.50 19.78
CA ARG A 433 -2.03 -15.46 20.71
C ARG A 433 -2.82 -14.15 20.55
N GLY A 434 -3.59 -13.98 19.49
CA GLY A 434 -4.28 -12.72 19.16
C GLY A 434 -3.37 -11.65 18.56
N SER A 435 -2.14 -12.02 18.17
CA SER A 435 -1.19 -11.11 17.51
C SER A 435 -1.71 -10.62 16.17
N PHE A 436 -2.52 -11.43 15.49
CA PHE A 436 -3.22 -11.02 14.28
C PHE A 436 -3.94 -9.68 14.49
N TRP A 437 -4.85 -9.61 15.46
CA TRP A 437 -5.63 -8.42 15.74
C TRP A 437 -4.77 -7.23 16.15
N TYR A 438 -3.74 -7.48 16.97
CA TYR A 438 -2.81 -6.44 17.38
C TYR A 438 -2.05 -5.82 16.21
N PHE A 439 -1.50 -6.66 15.33
CA PHE A 439 -0.76 -6.20 14.16
C PHE A 439 -1.67 -5.50 13.14
N GLN A 440 -2.86 -6.01 12.91
CA GLN A 440 -3.82 -5.39 12.00
C GLN A 440 -4.31 -4.04 12.54
N ALA A 441 -4.57 -3.93 13.85
CA ALA A 441 -4.90 -2.67 14.51
C ALA A 441 -3.76 -1.65 14.35
N ALA A 442 -2.51 -2.06 14.60
CA ALA A 442 -1.35 -1.17 14.46
C ALA A 442 -1.19 -0.65 13.02
N HIS A 443 -1.52 -1.44 11.99
CA HIS A 443 -1.45 -1.02 10.58
C HIS A 443 -2.73 -0.34 10.05
N SER A 444 -3.78 -0.21 10.86
CA SER A 444 -5.07 0.37 10.47
C SER A 444 -5.42 1.60 11.31
N PRO A 445 -5.05 2.83 10.88
CA PRO A 445 -5.33 4.04 11.64
C PRO A 445 -6.77 4.33 12.00
N LYS A 446 -7.69 4.07 11.07
CA LYS A 446 -9.13 4.19 11.33
C LYS A 446 -9.64 3.03 12.19
N GLY A 447 -9.15 1.82 11.91
CA GLY A 447 -9.63 0.62 12.56
C GLY A 447 -9.07 0.36 13.96
N LEU A 448 -7.96 1.00 14.35
CA LEU A 448 -7.22 0.65 15.57
C LEU A 448 -8.11 0.63 16.81
N CYS A 449 -8.91 1.68 17.03
CA CYS A 449 -9.75 1.79 18.22
C CYS A 449 -10.84 0.70 18.23
N ARG A 450 -11.52 0.49 17.11
CA ARG A 450 -12.57 -0.54 17.00
C ARG A 450 -12.00 -1.94 17.14
N VAL A 451 -10.89 -2.27 16.46
CA VAL A 451 -10.21 -3.57 16.58
C VAL A 451 -9.68 -3.80 17.99
N PHE A 452 -9.16 -2.75 18.64
CA PHE A 452 -8.71 -2.84 20.03
C PHE A 452 -9.87 -3.19 20.97
N ASN A 453 -10.97 -2.44 20.90
CA ASN A 453 -12.14 -2.65 21.75
C ASN A 453 -12.80 -4.00 21.50
N GLU A 454 -12.96 -4.39 20.24
CA GLU A 454 -13.60 -5.66 19.88
C GLU A 454 -12.73 -6.87 20.22
N HIS A 455 -11.47 -6.89 19.79
CA HIS A 455 -10.68 -8.12 19.77
C HIS A 455 -9.50 -8.17 20.74
N ILE A 456 -8.93 -7.03 21.13
CA ILE A 456 -7.72 -7.00 21.95
C ILE A 456 -8.10 -6.88 23.43
N GLN A 457 -8.88 -5.86 23.78
CA GLN A 457 -9.29 -5.56 25.15
C GLN A 457 -10.08 -6.71 25.77
N ARG A 458 -11.02 -7.29 25.01
CA ARG A 458 -11.88 -8.39 25.47
C ARG A 458 -11.08 -9.59 25.99
N ARG A 459 -9.88 -9.83 25.46
CA ARG A 459 -8.99 -10.93 25.87
C ARG A 459 -8.40 -10.75 27.27
N PHE A 460 -8.36 -9.51 27.76
CA PHE A 460 -7.88 -9.19 29.11
C PHE A 460 -9.02 -8.91 30.08
N CYS A 461 -10.06 -8.20 29.63
CA CYS A 461 -11.25 -7.91 30.44
C CYS A 461 -12.43 -7.54 29.53
N GLU A 462 -13.39 -8.44 29.39
CA GLU A 462 -14.61 -8.24 28.60
C GLU A 462 -15.51 -7.13 29.17
N GLU A 463 -15.58 -7.00 30.50
CA GLU A 463 -16.37 -5.96 31.16
C GLU A 463 -15.96 -4.54 30.72
N HIS A 464 -14.66 -4.31 30.53
CA HIS A 464 -14.14 -3.02 30.08
C HIS A 464 -14.59 -2.64 28.68
N CYS A 465 -14.95 -3.60 27.81
CA CYS A 465 -15.47 -3.32 26.46
C CYS A 465 -16.82 -2.59 26.47
N THR A 466 -17.56 -2.66 27.57
CA THR A 466 -18.87 -2.01 27.71
C THR A 466 -18.86 -0.85 28.71
N GLN A 467 -17.79 -0.70 29.50
CA GLN A 467 -17.71 0.25 30.58
C GLN A 467 -16.73 1.39 30.29
N ARG A 468 -17.23 2.64 30.37
CA ARG A 468 -16.43 3.86 30.19
C ARG A 468 -15.38 4.12 31.28
N VAL A 469 -15.38 3.32 32.36
CA VAL A 469 -14.43 3.52 33.47
C VAL A 469 -13.00 3.33 32.98
N PHE A 470 -12.79 2.40 32.05
CA PHE A 470 -11.48 2.13 31.48
C PHE A 470 -10.95 3.33 30.69
N ASP A 471 -11.72 3.83 29.72
CA ASP A 471 -11.28 4.94 28.86
C ASP A 471 -10.96 6.20 29.67
N ARG A 472 -11.79 6.50 30.67
CA ARG A 472 -11.58 7.64 31.58
C ARG A 472 -10.35 7.48 32.45
N THR A 473 -10.03 6.25 32.85
CA THR A 473 -8.88 5.97 33.72
C THR A 473 -7.58 5.98 32.94
N VAL A 474 -7.58 5.45 31.70
CA VAL A 474 -6.37 5.24 30.92
C VAL A 474 -6.03 6.43 30.02
N SER A 475 -7.02 7.13 29.43
CA SER A 475 -6.76 8.26 28.52
C SER A 475 -5.84 9.36 29.07
N PRO A 476 -5.82 9.70 30.38
CA PRO A 476 -4.87 10.67 30.92
C PRO A 476 -3.40 10.24 30.84
N TYR A 477 -3.13 8.94 30.66
CA TYR A 477 -1.77 8.41 30.51
C TYR A 477 -1.23 8.49 29.08
N TRP A 478 -2.05 8.84 28.09
CA TRP A 478 -1.57 9.07 26.72
C TRP A 478 -0.61 10.27 26.67
N ARG A 479 -0.94 11.35 27.41
CA ARG A 479 -0.06 12.50 27.62
C ARG A 479 -0.48 13.33 28.84
N ALA A 480 0.47 14.12 29.35
CA ALA A 480 0.13 15.22 30.25
C ALA A 480 -0.83 16.21 29.56
N GLY A 481 -1.93 16.56 30.25
CA GLY A 481 -2.96 17.45 29.73
C GLY A 481 -3.85 16.83 28.65
N ALA A 482 -4.08 15.51 28.68
CA ALA A 482 -4.90 14.81 27.69
C ALA A 482 -6.31 15.40 27.53
N GLU A 483 -7.00 15.71 28.64
CA GLU A 483 -8.35 16.27 28.61
C GLU A 483 -8.37 17.67 27.95
N ASP A 484 -7.46 18.56 28.33
CA ASP A 484 -7.32 19.89 27.70
C ASP A 484 -7.04 19.76 26.20
N PHE A 485 -6.25 18.75 25.81
CA PHE A 485 -5.96 18.47 24.42
C PHE A 485 -7.18 17.94 23.65
N ILE A 486 -8.03 17.09 24.27
CA ILE A 486 -9.33 16.70 23.67
C ILE A 486 -10.17 17.96 23.43
N GLN A 487 -10.30 18.84 24.43
CA GLN A 487 -11.07 20.08 24.27
C GLN A 487 -10.53 20.97 23.15
N LYS A 488 -9.20 21.01 22.97
CA LYS A 488 -8.57 21.67 21.81
C LYS A 488 -9.01 21.02 20.49
N LYS A 489 -8.96 19.68 20.38
CA LYS A 489 -9.36 18.97 19.16
C LYS A 489 -10.83 19.16 18.81
N LEU A 490 -11.72 19.23 19.79
CA LEU A 490 -13.15 19.51 19.55
C LEU A 490 -13.40 20.89 18.92
N LYS A 491 -12.56 21.88 19.25
CA LYS A 491 -12.62 23.19 18.59
C LYS A 491 -12.15 23.11 17.14
N GLU A 492 -11.04 22.43 16.89
CA GLU A 492 -10.52 22.19 15.54
C GLU A 492 -11.53 21.41 14.67
N GLU A 493 -12.24 20.43 15.24
CA GLU A 493 -13.30 19.70 14.55
C GLU A 493 -14.48 20.60 14.20
N ALA A 494 -14.93 21.47 15.11
CA ALA A 494 -15.99 22.42 14.84
C ALA A 494 -15.62 23.37 13.68
N GLU A 495 -14.42 23.95 13.73
CA GLU A 495 -13.88 24.79 12.65
C GLU A 495 -13.76 24.03 11.32
N TYR A 496 -13.34 22.77 11.36
CA TYR A 496 -13.30 21.89 10.19
C TYR A 496 -14.68 21.66 9.59
N LYS A 497 -15.69 21.38 10.43
CA LYS A 497 -17.08 21.17 9.98
C LYS A 497 -17.68 22.44 9.39
N ASP A 498 -17.32 23.61 9.90
CA ASP A 498 -17.78 24.88 9.34
C ASP A 498 -17.15 25.15 7.96
N ARG A 499 -15.84 24.91 7.80
CA ARG A 499 -15.16 24.96 6.49
C ARG A 499 -15.74 23.96 5.48
N LEU A 500 -16.16 22.77 5.93
CA LEU A 500 -16.86 21.82 5.07
C LEU A 500 -18.17 22.42 4.57
N LYS A 501 -19.01 22.99 5.44
CA LYS A 501 -20.27 23.62 5.03
C LYS A 501 -20.02 24.75 4.03
N GLU A 502 -19.06 25.63 4.32
CA GLU A 502 -18.67 26.73 3.42
C GLU A 502 -18.29 26.21 2.02
N ARG A 503 -17.52 25.12 1.94
CA ARG A 503 -17.12 24.50 0.65
C ARG A 503 -18.31 23.96 -0.15
N PHE A 504 -19.35 23.46 0.52
CA PHE A 504 -20.58 23.02 -0.14
C PHE A 504 -21.45 24.22 -0.56
N ASP A 505 -21.54 25.25 0.28
CA ASP A 505 -22.29 26.48 -0.03
C ASP A 505 -21.68 27.25 -1.21
N GLU A 506 -20.34 27.31 -1.32
CA GLU A 506 -19.64 27.92 -2.47
C GLU A 506 -19.95 27.23 -3.79
N PHE A 507 -20.15 25.91 -3.76
CA PHE A 507 -20.48 25.13 -4.96
C PHE A 507 -21.90 25.39 -5.43
N ASP A 508 -22.87 25.40 -4.50
CA ASP A 508 -24.27 25.72 -4.82
C ASP A 508 -24.39 27.12 -5.46
N ASN A 509 -23.66 28.11 -4.95
CA ASN A 509 -23.67 29.46 -5.50
C ASN A 509 -23.01 29.58 -6.89
N ASN A 510 -22.03 28.72 -7.20
CA ASN A 510 -21.37 28.72 -8.52
C ASN A 510 -22.19 27.98 -9.58
N ASP A 511 -22.94 26.94 -9.21
CA ASP A 511 -23.86 26.25 -10.13
C ASP A 511 -25.03 27.16 -10.55
N ASP A 512 -25.53 28.01 -9.65
CA ASP A 512 -26.60 28.99 -9.96
C ASP A 512 -26.16 30.11 -10.93
N LEU A 513 -24.85 30.34 -11.09
CA LEU A 513 -24.30 31.34 -12.01
C LEU A 513 -24.05 30.81 -13.44
N HIS A 514 -24.23 29.51 -13.66
CA HIS A 514 -24.00 28.84 -14.94
C HIS A 514 -25.28 28.39 -15.68
N PHE A 515 -26.46 28.82 -15.21
CA PHE A 515 -27.76 28.61 -15.88
C PHE A 515 -28.31 29.87 -16.57
#